data_AF-A0A3B3YAR5-F1
#
_entry.id   AF-A0A3B3YAR5-F1
#
_cell.length_a   1.000
_cell.length_b   1.000
_cell.length_c   1.000
_cell.angle_alpha   90.00
_cell.angle_beta   90.00
_cell.angle_gamma   90.00
#
_symmetry.space_group_name_H-M   'P 1'
#
loop_
_entity.id
_entity.type
_entity.pdbx_description
1 polymer ?
#
loop_
_entity_poly.entity_id
_entity_poly.type
_entity_poly.pdbx_seq_one_letter_code
_entity_poly.pdbx_strand_id
1 'polypeptide(L)'
;GGRALRRQREAEERLTPYIGRVDPKLCELLRCHSPVGSWCQVVQEKGILTPKCVCPQSCPQRAPVCSVLGKTYGNKCLLHKEACRKRRRTGVAHSGPCLLKSECTEEELGQFPYRLLDWFLLLRRMRESYTPAALPQTCLSHGERTQLAEESFTLLDKNKDGKLSRRDLKKLHYKKMPSERCATPFFSCDRDKNRKVTVKEWTACLVDRSEAWFYRFM
;
A
#
# COMPACT_ATOMS: atom_id res chain seq x y z
N GLY A 1 -16.43 -1.16 -23.13
CA GLY A 1 -17.57 -1.06 -22.19
C GLY A 1 -17.95 0.39 -21.99
N GLY A 2 -19.15 0.79 -22.42
CA GLY A 2 -19.55 2.20 -22.58
C GLY A 2 -19.55 3.05 -21.30
N ARG A 3 -19.74 2.45 -20.11
CA ARG A 3 -19.72 3.18 -18.83
C ARG A 3 -18.37 3.83 -18.49
N ALA A 4 -17.25 3.18 -18.83
CA ALA A 4 -15.92 3.74 -18.57
C ALA A 4 -15.58 4.87 -19.54
N LEU A 5 -16.00 4.73 -20.81
CA LEU A 5 -15.82 5.75 -21.84
C LEU A 5 -16.62 7.02 -21.51
N ARG A 6 -17.86 6.85 -21.03
CA ARG A 6 -18.73 7.96 -20.61
C ARG A 6 -18.12 8.74 -19.43
N ARG A 7 -17.62 8.05 -18.39
CA ARG A 7 -16.94 8.69 -17.26
C ARG A 7 -15.67 9.43 -17.67
N GLN A 8 -14.92 8.89 -18.63
CA GLN A 8 -13.73 9.53 -19.15
C GLN A 8 -14.09 10.81 -19.92
N ARG A 9 -15.09 10.75 -20.80
CA ARG A 9 -15.59 11.91 -21.55
C ARG A 9 -16.14 13.00 -20.63
N GLU A 10 -16.93 12.63 -19.61
CA GLU A 10 -17.43 13.57 -18.60
C GLU A 10 -16.31 14.18 -17.73
N ALA A 11 -15.15 13.51 -17.59
CA ALA A 11 -13.99 14.07 -16.90
C ALA A 11 -13.18 15.00 -17.81
N GLU A 12 -12.99 14.62 -19.07
CA GLU A 12 -12.38 15.47 -20.11
C GLU A 12 -13.20 16.77 -20.29
N GLU A 13 -14.53 16.68 -20.42
CA GLU A 13 -15.45 17.83 -20.54
C GLU A 13 -15.45 18.73 -19.30
N ARG A 14 -15.35 18.16 -18.08
CA ARG A 14 -15.25 18.94 -16.84
C ARG A 14 -13.94 19.71 -16.71
N LEU A 15 -12.88 19.25 -17.35
CA LEU A 15 -11.57 19.91 -17.32
C LEU A 15 -11.44 20.98 -18.39
N THR A 16 -12.24 20.93 -19.47
CA THR A 16 -12.24 21.90 -20.58
C THR A 16 -12.26 23.38 -20.15
N PRO A 17 -13.05 23.82 -19.14
CA PRO A 17 -13.06 25.22 -18.70
C PRO A 17 -11.76 25.72 -18.07
N TYR A 18 -10.89 24.81 -17.61
CA TYR A 18 -9.61 25.11 -16.95
C TYR A 18 -8.41 25.03 -17.89
N ILE A 19 -8.60 24.51 -19.11
CA ILE A 19 -7.54 24.42 -20.10
C ILE A 19 -7.18 25.83 -20.58
N GLY A 20 -6.02 26.33 -20.13
CA GLY A 20 -5.45 27.62 -20.55
C GLY A 20 -5.86 28.86 -19.75
N ARG A 21 -6.61 28.74 -18.64
CA ARG A 21 -7.05 29.89 -17.81
C ARG A 21 -6.40 29.96 -16.42
N VAL A 22 -5.78 28.88 -15.98
CA VAL A 22 -4.96 28.72 -14.75
C VAL A 22 -3.77 27.82 -15.17
N ASP A 23 -2.76 27.58 -14.33
CA ASP A 23 -1.79 26.49 -14.53
C ASP A 23 -2.25 25.21 -13.77
N PRO A 24 -3.35 24.53 -14.17
CA PRO A 24 -3.77 23.31 -13.51
C PRO A 24 -2.80 22.20 -13.90
N LYS A 25 -2.44 21.38 -12.92
CA LYS A 25 -1.76 20.11 -13.21
C LYS A 25 -2.76 19.13 -13.83
N LEU A 26 -2.98 19.26 -15.14
CA LEU A 26 -4.02 18.59 -15.95
C LEU A 26 -4.14 17.07 -15.71
N CYS A 27 -3.03 16.39 -15.43
CA CYS A 27 -2.99 14.95 -15.18
C CYS A 27 -3.10 14.52 -13.71
N GLU A 28 -3.16 15.44 -12.75
CA GLU A 28 -3.36 15.09 -11.34
C GLU A 28 -4.81 14.68 -11.03
N LEU A 29 -5.78 15.23 -11.77
CA LEU A 29 -7.21 15.00 -11.55
C LEU A 29 -7.79 13.87 -12.42
N LEU A 30 -7.12 13.48 -13.52
CA LEU A 30 -7.64 12.49 -14.46
C LEU A 30 -7.19 11.06 -14.10
N ARG A 31 -8.16 10.19 -13.79
CA ARG A 31 -7.92 8.75 -13.56
C ARG A 31 -8.26 7.92 -14.80
N CYS A 32 -7.24 7.27 -15.36
CA CYS A 32 -7.40 6.46 -16.55
C CYS A 32 -7.97 5.07 -16.26
N HIS A 33 -9.14 4.79 -16.82
CA HIS A 33 -9.84 3.51 -16.67
C HIS A 33 -9.81 2.66 -17.93
N SER A 34 -9.75 3.30 -19.10
CA SER A 34 -9.70 2.66 -20.41
C SER A 34 -8.67 3.38 -21.28
N PRO A 35 -7.84 2.66 -22.06
CA PRO A 35 -7.61 1.21 -21.97
C PRO A 35 -6.99 0.80 -20.63
N VAL A 36 -7.15 -0.45 -20.20
CA VAL A 36 -6.67 -0.88 -18.86
C VAL A 36 -5.14 -0.79 -18.80
N GLY A 37 -4.62 -0.07 -17.81
CA GLY A 37 -3.18 0.14 -17.64
C GLY A 37 -2.65 1.40 -18.33
N SER A 38 -3.50 2.17 -19.01
CA SER A 38 -3.14 3.51 -19.52
C SER A 38 -2.84 4.49 -18.39
N TRP A 39 -2.17 5.58 -18.77
CA TRP A 39 -1.84 6.69 -17.87
C TRP A 39 -2.17 8.03 -18.50
N CYS A 40 -2.35 9.05 -17.67
CA CYS A 40 -2.59 10.40 -18.17
C CYS A 40 -1.29 10.99 -18.70
N GLN A 41 -1.35 11.50 -19.92
CA GLN A 41 -0.31 12.30 -20.54
C GLN A 41 -0.95 13.55 -21.14
N VAL A 42 -0.34 14.71 -20.90
CA VAL A 42 -0.74 15.96 -21.54
C VAL A 42 -0.23 15.92 -22.99
N VAL A 43 -1.15 16.08 -23.94
CA VAL A 43 -0.85 16.18 -25.37
C VAL A 43 -1.23 17.58 -25.86
N GLN A 44 -0.47 18.10 -26.82
CA GLN A 44 -0.79 19.37 -27.45
C GLN A 44 -1.58 19.11 -28.72
N GLU A 45 -2.80 19.65 -28.79
CA GLU A 45 -3.71 19.49 -29.92
C GLU A 45 -4.23 20.87 -30.32
N LYS A 46 -3.90 21.33 -31.54
CA LYS A 46 -4.28 22.65 -32.06
C LYS A 46 -3.89 23.82 -31.14
N GLY A 47 -2.71 23.75 -30.52
CA GLY A 47 -2.22 24.79 -29.59
C GLY A 47 -2.75 24.67 -28.15
N ILE A 48 -3.61 23.68 -27.88
CA ILE A 48 -4.28 23.50 -26.59
C ILE A 48 -3.69 22.27 -25.88
N LEU A 49 -3.34 22.43 -24.59
CA LEU A 49 -2.82 21.34 -23.74
C LEU A 49 -3.97 20.52 -23.16
N THR A 50 -4.09 19.26 -23.56
CA THR A 50 -5.21 18.39 -23.19
C THR A 50 -4.72 17.12 -22.48
N PRO A 51 -5.24 16.76 -21.30
CA PRO A 51 -4.91 15.50 -20.64
C PRO A 51 -5.63 14.34 -21.35
N LYS A 52 -4.88 13.34 -21.84
CA LYS A 52 -5.44 12.13 -22.44
C LYS A 52 -4.91 10.87 -21.76
N CYS A 53 -5.76 9.85 -21.68
CA CYS A 53 -5.36 8.52 -21.22
C CYS A 53 -4.76 7.70 -22.36
N VAL A 54 -3.45 7.50 -22.32
CA VAL A 54 -2.70 6.90 -23.41
C VAL A 54 -1.93 5.64 -22.97
N CYS A 55 -1.65 4.77 -23.94
CA CYS A 55 -0.68 3.69 -23.77
C CYS A 55 0.63 4.11 -24.43
N PRO A 56 1.66 4.44 -23.63
CA PRO A 56 2.88 5.00 -24.18
C PRO A 56 3.59 3.96 -25.05
N GLN A 57 3.93 4.35 -26.28
CA GLN A 57 4.69 3.52 -27.22
C GLN A 57 6.19 3.77 -27.08
N SER A 58 6.59 5.04 -26.96
CA SER A 58 7.94 5.47 -26.63
C SER A 58 7.99 6.00 -25.19
N CYS A 59 9.11 5.78 -24.52
CA CYS A 59 9.32 6.26 -23.16
C CYS A 59 10.65 7.01 -23.07
N PRO A 60 10.64 8.33 -22.82
CA PRO A 60 11.87 9.07 -22.60
C PRO A 60 12.55 8.59 -21.31
N GLN A 61 13.86 8.74 -21.24
CA GLN A 61 14.63 8.45 -20.04
C GLN A 61 14.24 9.45 -18.94
N ARG A 62 13.93 8.92 -17.76
CA ARG A 62 13.50 9.66 -16.57
C ARG A 62 13.98 8.90 -15.33
N ALA A 63 13.75 9.46 -14.15
CA ALA A 63 14.08 8.80 -12.90
C ALA A 63 13.35 7.45 -12.75
N PRO A 64 14.02 6.44 -12.16
CA PRO A 64 13.42 5.14 -11.88
C PRO A 64 12.26 5.25 -10.90
N VAL A 65 11.39 4.24 -10.91
CA VAL A 65 10.29 4.12 -9.97
C VAL A 65 10.17 2.69 -9.46
N CYS A 66 9.69 2.54 -8.22
CA CYS A 66 9.28 1.27 -7.69
C CYS A 66 7.79 1.07 -7.95
N SER A 67 7.40 -0.06 -8.53
CA SER A 67 5.99 -0.42 -8.61
C SER A 67 5.46 -0.91 -7.26
N VAL A 68 4.15 -0.82 -7.07
CA VAL A 68 3.45 -1.49 -5.96
C VAL A 68 3.66 -3.00 -5.93
N LEU A 69 4.29 -3.63 -6.92
CA LEU A 69 4.59 -5.05 -6.91
C LEU A 69 6.04 -5.35 -6.51
N GLY A 70 6.80 -4.35 -6.07
CA GLY A 70 8.21 -4.52 -5.68
C GLY A 70 9.15 -4.73 -6.87
N LYS A 71 8.70 -4.39 -8.09
CA LYS A 71 9.55 -4.39 -9.29
C LYS A 71 9.98 -2.97 -9.62
N THR A 72 11.29 -2.75 -9.76
CA THR A 72 11.89 -1.51 -10.24
C THR A 72 11.66 -1.37 -11.74
N TYR A 73 11.23 -0.19 -12.16
CA TYR A 73 11.17 0.21 -13.56
C TYR A 73 12.14 1.36 -13.79
N GLY A 74 12.83 1.34 -14.93
CA GLY A 74 13.77 2.40 -15.31
C GLY A 74 13.11 3.79 -15.33
N ASN A 75 11.78 3.87 -15.47
CA ASN A 75 10.98 5.06 -15.20
C ASN A 75 9.47 4.76 -15.12
N LYS A 76 8.70 5.79 -14.74
CA LYS A 76 7.22 5.75 -14.66
C LYS A 76 6.54 5.41 -15.99
N CYS A 77 7.08 5.86 -17.13
CA CYS A 77 6.51 5.56 -18.44
C CYS A 77 6.63 4.06 -18.77
N LEU A 78 7.80 3.46 -18.52
CA LEU A 78 8.03 2.02 -18.75
C LEU A 78 7.09 1.15 -17.91
N LEU A 79 6.81 1.56 -16.66
CA LEU A 79 5.82 0.91 -15.82
C LEU A 79 4.43 0.91 -16.48
N HIS A 80 3.97 2.06 -16.97
CA HIS A 80 2.65 2.17 -17.62
C HIS A 80 2.61 1.52 -19.01
N LYS A 81 3.73 1.48 -19.74
CA LYS A 81 3.86 0.73 -21.00
C LYS A 81 3.63 -0.76 -20.77
N GLU A 82 4.30 -1.35 -19.76
CA GLU A 82 4.08 -2.75 -19.39
C GLU A 82 2.66 -3.00 -18.89
N ALA A 83 2.14 -2.09 -18.04
CA ALA A 83 0.79 -2.16 -17.48
C ALA A 83 -0.28 -2.20 -18.58
N CYS A 84 -0.18 -1.30 -19.56
CA CYS A 84 -1.11 -1.29 -20.70
C CYS A 84 -0.97 -2.54 -21.57
N ARG A 85 0.25 -2.95 -21.93
CA ARG A 85 0.49 -4.16 -22.74
C ARG A 85 -0.15 -5.40 -22.11
N LYS A 86 -0.05 -5.52 -20.78
CA LYS A 86 -0.62 -6.64 -20.01
C LYS A 86 -2.09 -6.44 -19.61
N ARG A 87 -2.72 -5.33 -20.01
CA ARG A 87 -4.09 -4.94 -19.59
C ARG A 87 -4.29 -5.04 -18.07
N ARG A 88 -3.30 -4.61 -17.28
CA ARG A 88 -3.29 -4.70 -15.81
C ARG A 88 -3.00 -3.35 -15.17
N ARG A 89 -3.74 -2.99 -14.13
CA ARG A 89 -3.44 -1.81 -13.31
C ARG A 89 -2.22 -2.07 -12.43
N THR A 90 -1.17 -1.27 -12.63
CA THR A 90 0.05 -1.28 -11.82
C THR A 90 0.30 0.15 -11.38
N GLY A 91 0.40 0.37 -10.06
CA GLY A 91 0.71 1.68 -9.48
C GLY A 91 2.20 1.84 -9.21
N VAL A 92 2.64 3.08 -9.06
CA VAL A 92 3.93 3.43 -8.45
C VAL A 92 3.77 3.33 -6.93
N ALA A 93 4.67 2.65 -6.24
CA ALA A 93 4.79 2.65 -4.79
C ALA A 93 5.51 3.93 -4.32
N HIS A 94 6.71 4.15 -4.84
CA HIS A 94 7.52 5.32 -4.56
C HIS A 94 8.43 5.67 -5.74
N SER A 95 8.91 6.91 -5.77
CA SER A 95 9.94 7.37 -6.70
C SER A 95 11.31 6.79 -6.33
N GLY A 96 12.18 6.60 -7.31
CA GLY A 96 13.45 5.90 -7.14
C GLY A 96 13.35 4.41 -7.47
N PRO A 97 14.48 3.69 -7.59
CA PRO A 97 14.43 2.24 -7.73
C PRO A 97 13.69 1.66 -6.52
N CYS A 98 13.06 0.49 -6.66
CA CYS A 98 12.69 -0.24 -5.45
C CYS A 98 13.94 -0.33 -4.60
N LEU A 99 13.80 0.05 -3.34
CA LEU A 99 14.78 -0.37 -2.35
C LEU A 99 14.94 -1.86 -2.63
N LEU A 100 16.19 -2.29 -2.84
CA LEU A 100 16.49 -3.71 -2.88
C LEU A 100 15.72 -4.33 -1.70
N LYS A 101 15.37 -5.60 -1.80
CA LYS A 101 15.10 -6.35 -0.59
C LYS A 101 16.40 -6.29 0.23
N SER A 102 16.69 -5.18 0.90
CA SER A 102 17.58 -5.14 2.03
C SER A 102 16.93 -6.18 2.92
N GLU A 103 17.68 -7.23 3.19
CA GLU A 103 17.25 -8.20 4.17
C GLU A 103 16.82 -7.41 5.40
N CYS A 104 15.66 -7.79 5.95
CA CYS A 104 15.23 -7.21 7.19
C CYS A 104 16.33 -7.53 8.21
N THR A 105 17.02 -6.50 8.72
CA THR A 105 18.07 -6.74 9.72
C THR A 105 17.43 -7.32 10.97
N GLU A 106 18.19 -8.05 11.78
CA GLU A 106 17.63 -8.62 13.02
C GLU A 106 17.05 -7.52 13.94
N GLU A 107 17.68 -6.36 13.98
CA GLU A 107 17.22 -5.18 14.73
C GLU A 107 15.90 -4.62 14.19
N GLU A 108 15.78 -4.45 12.87
CA GLU A 108 14.54 -4.00 12.23
C GLU A 108 13.41 -5.03 12.39
N LEU A 109 13.75 -6.33 12.37
CA LEU A 109 12.80 -7.42 12.58
C LEU A 109 12.27 -7.45 14.01
N GLY A 110 13.15 -7.17 14.99
CA GLY A 110 12.78 -7.06 16.40
C GLY A 110 11.81 -5.91 16.66
N GLN A 111 12.05 -4.75 16.03
CA GLN A 111 11.17 -3.57 16.13
C GLN A 111 9.81 -3.74 15.46
N PHE A 112 9.72 -4.63 14.48
CA PHE A 112 8.55 -4.76 13.63
C PHE A 112 7.24 -5.10 14.38
N PRO A 113 7.17 -6.14 15.25
CA PRO A 113 5.97 -6.44 16.02
C PRO A 113 5.46 -5.24 16.84
N TYR A 114 6.39 -4.51 17.48
CA TYR A 114 6.07 -3.32 18.29
C TYR A 114 5.43 -2.21 17.43
N ARG A 115 6.04 -1.88 16.28
CA ARG A 115 5.50 -0.88 15.34
C ARG A 115 4.16 -1.31 14.73
N LEU A 116 3.98 -2.61 14.50
CA LEU A 116 2.73 -3.18 13.99
C LEU A 116 1.59 -3.07 15.02
N LEU A 117 1.86 -3.30 16.31
CA LEU A 117 0.89 -3.05 17.38
C LEU A 117 0.49 -1.58 17.46
N ASP A 118 1.46 -0.67 17.39
CA ASP A 118 1.19 0.77 17.42
C ASP A 118 0.30 1.20 16.23
N TRP A 119 0.56 0.65 15.04
CA TRP A 119 -0.29 0.87 13.88
C TRP A 119 -1.73 0.35 14.06
N PHE A 120 -1.93 -0.82 14.66
CA PHE A 120 -3.27 -1.32 14.97
C PHE A 120 -4.00 -0.44 16.00
N LEU A 121 -3.27 0.06 17.00
CA LEU A 121 -3.82 0.98 17.98
C LEU A 121 -4.30 2.28 17.30
N LEU A 122 -3.54 2.81 16.35
CA LEU A 122 -3.94 3.96 15.53
C LEU A 122 -5.19 3.64 14.69
N LEU A 123 -5.26 2.46 14.07
CA LEU A 123 -6.44 2.05 13.30
C LEU A 123 -7.70 1.96 14.16
N ARG A 124 -7.60 1.44 15.39
CA ARG A 124 -8.71 1.38 16.35
C ARG A 124 -9.23 2.78 16.68
N ARG A 125 -8.32 3.69 17.04
CA ARG A 125 -8.66 5.11 17.34
C ARG A 125 -9.32 5.83 16.17
N MET A 126 -8.87 5.57 14.94
CA MET A 126 -9.49 6.16 13.75
C MET A 126 -10.92 5.67 13.49
N ARG A 127 -11.35 4.55 14.09
CA ARG A 127 -12.73 4.04 13.98
C ARG A 127 -13.66 4.55 15.08
N GLU A 128 -13.12 4.89 16.26
CA GLU A 128 -13.89 5.19 17.47
C GLU A 128 -14.04 6.69 17.76
N SER A 129 -13.77 7.56 16.78
CA SER A 129 -13.56 9.02 16.93
C SER A 129 -12.33 9.38 17.76
N TYR A 130 -11.50 10.30 17.26
CA TYR A 130 -10.21 10.62 17.86
C TYR A 130 -10.34 11.24 19.27
N THR A 131 -9.78 10.58 20.29
CA THR A 131 -9.66 11.13 21.65
C THR A 131 -8.21 11.62 21.90
N PRO A 132 -8.00 12.89 22.29
CA PRO A 132 -6.66 13.46 22.48
C PRO A 132 -5.83 12.84 23.62
N ALA A 133 -6.44 12.07 24.52
CA ALA A 133 -5.80 11.48 25.71
C ALA A 133 -5.46 9.98 25.58
N ALA A 134 -5.32 9.47 24.35
CA ALA A 134 -5.16 8.03 24.13
C ALA A 134 -3.74 7.53 24.51
N LEU A 135 -3.67 6.64 25.49
CA LEU A 135 -2.43 6.05 26.03
C LEU A 135 -1.54 5.42 24.93
N PRO A 136 -0.23 5.69 24.87
CA PRO A 136 0.68 5.08 23.90
C PRO A 136 0.80 3.56 24.10
N GLN A 137 1.27 2.84 23.07
CA GLN A 137 1.43 1.37 23.13
C GLN A 137 2.28 0.91 24.33
N THR A 138 3.25 1.72 24.77
CA THR A 138 4.09 1.49 25.94
C THR A 138 3.30 1.40 27.25
N CYS A 139 2.16 2.08 27.33
CA CYS A 139 1.31 2.12 28.52
C CYS A 139 0.28 0.98 28.57
N LEU A 140 0.18 0.17 27.52
CA LEU A 140 -0.74 -0.97 27.50
C LEU A 140 -0.19 -2.14 28.33
N SER A 141 -1.07 -2.85 29.01
CA SER A 141 -0.80 -4.14 29.62
C SER A 141 -0.69 -5.25 28.56
N HIS A 142 -0.09 -6.39 28.95
CA HIS A 142 -0.06 -7.58 28.10
C HIS A 142 -1.47 -8.00 27.64
N GLY A 143 -2.46 -7.93 28.53
CA GLY A 143 -3.86 -8.24 28.20
C GLY A 143 -4.44 -7.30 27.14
N GLU A 144 -4.21 -5.99 27.25
CA GLU A 144 -4.68 -5.01 26.27
C GLU A 144 -4.00 -5.16 24.91
N ARG A 145 -2.70 -5.51 24.89
CA ARG A 145 -1.98 -5.82 23.65
C ARG A 145 -2.53 -7.08 22.99
N THR A 146 -2.86 -8.11 23.78
CA THR A 146 -3.46 -9.35 23.30
C THR A 146 -4.85 -9.10 22.71
N GLN A 147 -5.69 -8.32 23.40
CA GLN A 147 -7.00 -7.93 22.87
C GLN A 147 -6.87 -7.17 21.53
N LEU A 148 -5.96 -6.20 21.45
CA LEU A 148 -5.70 -5.46 20.21
C LEU A 148 -5.20 -6.39 19.08
N ALA A 149 -4.37 -7.37 19.42
CA ALA A 149 -3.90 -8.38 18.48
C ALA A 149 -5.05 -9.27 17.98
N GLU A 150 -5.98 -9.69 18.85
CA GLU A 150 -7.16 -10.46 18.47
C GLU A 150 -8.13 -9.65 17.60
N GLU A 151 -8.40 -8.39 17.97
CA GLU A 151 -9.20 -7.45 17.17
C GLU A 151 -8.57 -7.28 15.77
N SER A 152 -7.26 -7.12 15.71
CA SER A 152 -6.54 -7.03 14.44
C SER A 152 -6.63 -8.33 13.63
N PHE A 153 -6.60 -9.50 14.28
CA PHE A 153 -6.77 -10.79 13.62
C PHE A 153 -8.13 -10.86 12.91
N THR A 154 -9.20 -10.52 13.62
CA THR A 154 -10.56 -10.54 13.05
C THR A 154 -10.74 -9.55 11.90
N LEU A 155 -10.04 -8.42 11.95
CA LEU A 155 -10.02 -7.45 10.85
C LEU A 155 -9.36 -8.02 9.57
N LEU A 156 -8.35 -8.86 9.76
CA LEU A 156 -7.58 -9.44 8.66
C LEU A 156 -8.23 -10.72 8.11
N ASP A 157 -8.86 -11.54 8.96
CA ASP A 157 -9.58 -12.76 8.61
C ASP A 157 -10.95 -12.46 7.95
N LYS A 158 -10.91 -11.99 6.70
CA LYS A 158 -12.12 -11.61 5.95
C LYS A 158 -12.99 -12.79 5.54
N ASN A 159 -12.36 -13.95 5.28
CA ASN A 159 -13.05 -15.19 4.96
C ASN A 159 -13.57 -15.91 6.20
N LYS A 160 -13.23 -15.42 7.40
CA LYS A 160 -13.71 -15.92 8.70
C LYS A 160 -13.44 -17.40 8.87
N ASP A 161 -12.31 -17.90 8.35
CA ASP A 161 -11.91 -19.30 8.49
C ASP A 161 -11.06 -19.54 9.75
N GLY A 162 -10.93 -18.53 10.62
CA GLY A 162 -10.20 -18.57 11.87
C GLY A 162 -8.69 -18.64 11.67
N LYS A 163 -8.20 -18.35 10.46
CA LYS A 163 -6.80 -18.53 10.07
C LYS A 163 -6.34 -17.45 9.09
N LEU A 164 -5.21 -16.80 9.37
CA LEU A 164 -4.65 -15.83 8.44
C LEU A 164 -3.81 -16.52 7.37
N SER A 165 -4.27 -16.47 6.12
CA SER A 165 -3.49 -16.93 4.97
C SER A 165 -2.63 -15.80 4.39
N ARG A 166 -1.67 -16.15 3.52
CA ARG A 166 -0.92 -15.16 2.73
C ARG A 166 -1.81 -14.21 1.92
N ARG A 167 -3.04 -14.60 1.57
CA ARG A 167 -3.97 -13.72 0.84
C ARG A 167 -4.56 -12.65 1.76
N ASP A 168 -4.79 -12.98 3.02
CA ASP A 168 -5.38 -12.10 4.03
C ASP A 168 -4.34 -11.09 4.51
N LEU A 169 -3.12 -11.56 4.77
CA LEU A 169 -1.95 -10.74 5.10
C LEU A 169 -1.55 -9.82 3.93
N LYS A 170 -1.83 -10.21 2.67
CA LYS A 170 -1.62 -9.33 1.49
C LYS A 170 -2.62 -8.18 1.37
N LYS A 171 -3.77 -8.26 2.03
CA LYS A 171 -4.83 -7.23 2.02
C LYS A 171 -4.64 -6.18 3.10
N LEU A 172 -3.86 -6.49 4.13
CA LEU A 172 -3.16 -5.47 4.92
C LEU A 172 -2.44 -4.61 3.89
N HIS A 173 -2.80 -3.34 3.76
CA HIS A 173 -2.08 -2.40 2.91
C HIS A 173 -0.72 -2.12 3.56
N TYR A 174 0.11 -3.17 3.71
CA TYR A 174 1.46 -3.10 4.28
C TYR A 174 2.29 -2.06 3.53
N LYS A 175 1.93 -1.72 2.29
CA LYS A 175 2.39 -0.57 1.45
C LYS A 175 2.27 0.84 2.05
N LYS A 176 1.77 0.97 3.27
CA LYS A 176 1.71 2.23 4.02
C LYS A 176 2.27 2.08 5.44
N MET A 177 2.87 0.93 5.75
CA MET A 177 3.23 0.57 7.11
C MET A 177 4.69 0.86 7.38
N PRO A 178 5.06 1.29 8.59
CA PRO A 178 6.45 1.30 9.00
C PRO A 178 7.09 -0.09 8.81
N SER A 179 8.24 -0.16 8.13
CA SER A 179 9.06 -1.38 7.96
C SER A 179 8.45 -2.53 7.15
N GLU A 180 7.72 -2.25 6.07
CA GLU A 180 7.08 -3.26 5.18
C GLU A 180 7.97 -4.43 4.74
N ARG A 181 9.28 -4.18 4.62
CA ARG A 181 10.29 -5.18 4.26
C ARG A 181 10.37 -6.33 5.26
N CYS A 182 10.13 -6.04 6.54
CA CYS A 182 10.12 -7.01 7.63
C CYS A 182 8.78 -7.74 7.77
N ALA A 183 7.75 -7.35 7.04
CA ALA A 183 6.44 -8.00 7.09
C ALA A 183 6.51 -9.45 6.58
N THR A 184 7.25 -9.71 5.50
CA THR A 184 7.33 -11.06 4.94
C THR A 184 8.07 -12.03 5.88
N PRO A 185 9.24 -11.69 6.44
CA PRO A 185 9.87 -12.47 7.50
C PRO A 185 9.03 -12.55 8.79
N PHE A 186 8.38 -11.46 9.21
CA PHE A 186 7.55 -11.48 10.42
C PHE A 186 6.36 -12.43 10.30
N PHE A 187 5.68 -12.44 9.15
CA PHE A 187 4.57 -13.35 8.88
C PHE A 187 5.01 -14.81 8.69
N SER A 188 6.27 -15.15 8.94
CA SER A 188 6.72 -16.53 9.13
C SER A 188 6.43 -17.10 10.53
N CYS A 189 5.61 -16.42 11.33
CA CYS A 189 5.18 -16.86 12.67
C CYS A 189 4.23 -18.07 12.72
N ASP A 190 4.15 -18.80 11.62
CA ASP A 190 3.52 -20.11 11.50
C ASP A 190 4.42 -21.15 12.19
N ARG A 191 4.16 -21.42 13.49
CA ARG A 191 5.02 -22.27 14.33
C ARG A 191 4.92 -23.73 13.92
N ASP A 192 3.73 -24.17 13.54
CA ASP A 192 3.47 -25.53 13.09
C ASP A 192 3.73 -25.74 11.58
N LYS A 193 4.12 -24.68 10.87
CA LYS A 193 4.50 -24.66 9.44
C LYS A 193 3.37 -25.10 8.50
N ASN A 194 2.11 -24.96 8.91
CA ASN A 194 0.94 -25.38 8.15
C ASN A 194 0.52 -24.36 7.06
N ARG A 195 1.28 -23.27 6.89
CA ARG A 195 1.08 -22.11 5.99
C ARG A 195 -0.09 -21.20 6.37
N LYS A 196 -0.64 -21.36 7.56
CA LYS A 196 -1.74 -20.55 8.09
C LYS A 196 -1.42 -20.15 9.52
N VAL A 197 -1.69 -18.90 9.87
CA VAL A 197 -1.45 -18.39 11.22
C VAL A 197 -2.75 -18.40 12.00
N THR A 198 -2.78 -19.15 13.10
CA THR A 198 -3.91 -19.16 14.05
C THR A 198 -3.88 -17.92 14.95
N VAL A 199 -4.99 -17.62 15.64
CA VAL A 199 -5.04 -16.50 16.58
C VAL A 199 -3.98 -16.60 17.68
N LYS A 200 -3.69 -17.82 18.17
CA LYS A 200 -2.66 -18.07 19.19
C LYS A 200 -1.25 -17.79 18.68
N GLU A 201 -0.96 -18.20 17.45
CA GLU A 201 0.34 -17.90 16.82
C GLU A 201 0.49 -16.43 16.51
N TRP A 202 -0.61 -15.78 16.11
CA TRP A 202 -0.66 -14.35 15.85
C TRP A 202 -0.39 -13.52 17.10
N THR A 203 -1.09 -13.80 18.20
CA THR A 203 -0.90 -13.08 19.48
C THR A 203 0.51 -13.30 20.01
N ALA A 204 1.01 -14.53 20.00
CA ALA A 204 2.38 -14.82 20.44
C ALA A 204 3.44 -14.13 19.56
N CYS A 205 3.21 -14.06 18.26
CA CYS A 205 4.12 -13.39 17.34
C CYS A 205 4.12 -11.87 17.50
N LEU A 206 2.96 -11.29 17.77
CA LEU A 206 2.78 -9.85 17.78
C LEU A 206 3.05 -9.24 19.16
N VAL A 207 2.53 -9.87 20.22
CA VAL A 207 2.63 -9.40 21.61
C VAL A 207 3.92 -9.89 22.24
N ASP A 208 4.15 -11.21 22.33
CA ASP A 208 5.32 -11.73 23.06
C ASP A 208 6.64 -11.27 22.42
N ARG A 209 6.72 -11.24 21.07
CA ARG A 209 7.93 -10.73 20.40
C ARG A 209 8.10 -9.21 20.55
N SER A 210 7.01 -8.46 20.61
CA SER A 210 7.05 -7.01 20.89
C SER A 210 7.62 -6.77 22.28
N GLU A 211 7.12 -7.48 23.29
CA GLU A 211 7.56 -7.33 24.68
C GLU A 211 9.01 -7.82 24.85
N ALA A 212 9.37 -8.96 24.26
CA ALA A 212 10.74 -9.46 24.27
C ALA A 212 11.74 -8.50 23.62
N TRP A 213 11.34 -7.81 22.54
CA TRP A 213 12.17 -6.77 21.94
C TRP A 213 12.26 -5.53 22.84
N PHE A 214 11.13 -5.07 23.38
CA PHE A 214 11.08 -3.90 24.26
C PHE A 214 11.98 -4.10 25.48
N TYR A 215 11.85 -5.20 26.23
CA TYR A 215 12.68 -5.47 27.40
C TYR A 215 14.18 -5.65 27.10
N ARG A 216 14.52 -6.01 25.86
CA ARG A 216 15.91 -6.31 25.48
C ARG A 216 16.65 -5.10 24.93
N PHE A 217 15.94 -4.09 24.40
CA PHE A 217 16.55 -3.00 23.63
C PHE A 217 16.06 -1.59 24.01
N MET A 218 15.07 -1.45 24.90
CA MET A 218 14.60 -0.19 25.49
C MET A 218 14.78 -0.23 27.00
#